data_AF-A0A7G5BTD4-F1
#
_entry.id   AF-A0A7G5BTD4-F1
#
_cell.length_a   1.000
_cell.length_b   1.000
_cell.length_c   1.000
_cell.angle_alpha   90.00
_cell.angle_beta   90.00
_cell.angle_gamma   90.00
#
_symmetry.space_group_name_H-M   'P 1'
#
loop_
_entity.id
_entity.type
_entity.pdbx_description
1 polymer ?
#
loop_
_entity_poly.entity_id
_entity_poly.type
_entity_poly.pdbx_seq_one_letter_code
_entity_poly.pdbx_strand_id
1 'polypeptide(L)'
;MIQDGDVDTVLLVSHLPNPFLIVLVIGCGFLQSPELGWAIALSLWLSAIVSGFVWARVAKPRKPNIPGIPINHSRALLKRALRAAADARIDDARPLGKQLADSVTNAVSTLMTVGGLMMMCAVVVRLIQLLLPGNDLWLAIPGLYEMHLGAYESSRSALFDSAPAQAAALLAAALAWSGWSGLLQARAAFGLDKPFPWTRVIASRLLHSALALLIAYPIALAALSQPAAHWLADIWPLQTTAMEAWAAEGSLASGWGHLTVNLTVALASFGVFLLLALLAALIRPKPPTKRD
;
A
#
# COMPACT_ATOMS: atom_id res chain seq x y z
N MET A 1 6.84 20.14 9.60
CA MET A 1 7.03 19.14 10.66
C MET A 1 5.67 18.57 11.02
N ILE A 2 5.50 17.25 10.88
CA ILE A 2 4.33 16.52 11.39
C ILE A 2 4.41 16.60 12.92
N GLN A 3 3.34 17.04 13.59
CA GLN A 3 3.33 17.05 15.05
C GLN A 3 3.09 15.63 15.55
N ASP A 4 3.64 15.26 16.71
CA ASP A 4 3.49 13.90 17.26
C ASP A 4 2.02 13.48 17.46
N GLY A 5 1.11 14.45 17.57
CA GLY A 5 -0.34 14.23 17.64
C GLY A 5 -1.04 13.96 16.30
N ASP A 6 -0.34 14.01 15.17
CA ASP A 6 -0.89 13.77 13.83
C ASP A 6 -0.52 12.39 13.26
N VAL A 7 0.30 11.62 13.98
CA VAL A 7 0.86 10.33 13.54
C VAL A 7 -0.24 9.35 13.14
N ASP A 8 -1.28 9.23 13.96
CA ASP A 8 -2.44 8.38 13.70
C ASP A 8 -3.18 8.76 12.40
N THR A 9 -3.42 10.06 12.19
CA THR A 9 -4.10 10.58 11.00
C THR A 9 -3.26 10.35 9.74
N VAL A 10 -1.95 10.56 9.82
CA VAL A 10 -1.03 10.34 8.68
C VAL A 10 -0.94 8.85 8.36
N LEU A 11 -0.74 7.99 9.36
CA LEU A 11 -0.68 6.54 9.14
C LEU A 11 -1.98 5.98 8.57
N LEU A 12 -3.13 6.48 9.02
CA LEU A 12 -4.44 6.09 8.51
C LEU A 12 -4.57 6.29 7.00
N VAL A 13 -4.14 7.45 6.50
CA VAL A 13 -4.31 7.84 5.09
C VAL A 13 -3.17 7.34 4.21
N SER A 14 -1.96 7.17 4.75
CA SER A 14 -0.77 6.81 3.98
C SER A 14 -0.49 5.31 3.90
N HIS A 15 -0.91 4.52 4.90
CA HIS A 15 -0.61 3.08 4.93
C HIS A 15 -1.83 2.30 4.44
N LEU A 16 -1.94 2.17 3.12
CA LEU A 16 -3.00 1.44 2.42
C LEU A 16 -2.38 0.32 1.57
N PRO A 17 -3.11 -0.78 1.32
CA PRO A 17 -2.61 -1.83 0.44
C PRO A 17 -2.34 -1.28 -0.96
N ASN A 18 -1.35 -1.86 -1.64
CA ASN A 18 -0.98 -1.45 -2.99
C ASN A 18 -2.18 -1.63 -3.95
N PRO A 19 -2.58 -0.60 -4.72
CA PRO A 19 -3.67 -0.72 -5.70
C PRO A 19 -3.51 -1.87 -6.68
N PHE A 20 -2.28 -2.09 -7.12
CA PHE A 20 -1.95 -3.15 -8.06
C PHE A 20 -2.23 -4.53 -7.46
N LEU A 21 -1.91 -4.72 -6.17
CA LEU A 21 -2.18 -5.96 -5.46
C LEU A 21 -3.69 -6.22 -5.37
N ILE A 22 -4.49 -5.19 -5.06
CA ILE A 22 -5.94 -5.35 -4.92
C ILE A 22 -6.58 -5.70 -6.26
N VAL A 23 -6.27 -4.97 -7.33
CA VAL A 23 -6.93 -5.18 -8.62
C VAL A 23 -6.48 -6.48 -9.28
N LEU A 24 -5.17 -6.73 -9.37
CA LEU A 24 -4.65 -7.87 -10.11
C LEU A 24 -4.61 -9.15 -9.28
N VAL A 25 -3.96 -9.13 -8.11
CA VAL A 25 -3.78 -10.35 -7.32
C VAL A 25 -5.10 -10.75 -6.67
N ILE A 26 -5.79 -9.82 -6.03
CA ILE A 26 -7.05 -10.13 -5.33
C ILE A 26 -8.21 -10.20 -6.33
N GLY A 27 -8.41 -9.18 -7.17
CA GLY A 27 -9.51 -9.12 -8.14
C GLY A 27 -9.41 -10.15 -9.25
N CYS A 28 -8.44 -9.99 -10.15
CA CYS A 28 -8.26 -10.93 -11.26
C CYS A 28 -7.82 -12.31 -10.77
N GLY A 29 -6.98 -12.37 -9.74
CA GLY A 29 -6.33 -13.61 -9.34
C GLY A 29 -7.15 -14.45 -8.36
N PHE A 30 -7.38 -13.93 -7.17
CA PHE A 30 -8.03 -14.70 -6.10
C PHE A 30 -9.55 -14.81 -6.28
N LEU A 31 -10.18 -13.74 -6.75
CA LEU A 31 -11.63 -13.65 -6.95
C LEU A 31 -12.06 -14.05 -8.36
N GLN A 32 -11.15 -14.04 -9.33
CA GLN A 32 -11.49 -14.22 -10.74
C GLN A 32 -12.60 -13.25 -11.20
N SER A 33 -12.63 -12.04 -10.62
CA SER A 33 -13.56 -10.95 -10.97
C SER A 33 -12.83 -9.60 -10.86
N PRO A 34 -12.42 -9.00 -12.00
CA PRO A 34 -11.80 -7.68 -12.04
C PRO A 34 -12.73 -6.59 -11.51
N GLU A 35 -14.05 -6.74 -11.71
CA GLU A 35 -15.07 -5.78 -11.29
C GLU A 35 -15.08 -5.65 -9.76
N LEU A 36 -15.07 -6.78 -9.05
CA LEU A 36 -14.96 -6.79 -7.59
C LEU A 36 -13.59 -6.29 -7.12
N GLY A 37 -12.52 -6.59 -7.85
CA GLY A 37 -11.18 -6.04 -7.60
C GLY A 37 -11.20 -4.51 -7.58
N TRP A 38 -11.73 -3.88 -8.62
CA TRP A 38 -11.87 -2.43 -8.71
C TRP A 38 -12.83 -1.86 -7.66
N ALA A 39 -13.93 -2.56 -7.38
CA ALA A 39 -14.87 -2.15 -6.34
C ALA A 39 -14.19 -2.08 -4.96
N ILE A 40 -13.46 -3.12 -4.57
CA ILE A 40 -12.72 -3.17 -3.30
C ILE A 40 -11.67 -2.06 -3.27
N ALA A 41 -10.92 -1.90 -4.36
CA ALA A 41 -9.87 -0.91 -4.50
C ALA A 41 -10.42 0.51 -4.27
N LEU A 42 -11.42 0.92 -5.05
CA LEU A 42 -12.08 2.24 -4.93
C LEU A 42 -12.62 2.48 -3.52
N SER A 43 -13.24 1.46 -2.93
CA SER A 43 -13.84 1.54 -1.60
C SER A 43 -12.78 1.74 -0.52
N LEU A 44 -11.62 1.09 -0.63
CA LEU A 44 -10.51 1.23 0.32
C LEU A 44 -9.94 2.65 0.36
N TRP A 45 -9.69 3.28 -0.79
CA TRP A 45 -9.19 4.66 -0.81
C TRP A 45 -10.27 5.67 -0.45
N LEU A 46 -11.51 5.49 -0.92
CA LEU A 46 -12.60 6.40 -0.56
C LEU A 46 -12.86 6.37 0.95
N SER A 47 -12.91 5.17 1.54
CA SER A 47 -13.03 5.01 2.99
C SER A 47 -11.80 5.54 3.76
N ALA A 48 -10.58 5.48 3.19
CA ALA A 48 -9.40 6.08 3.80
C ALA A 48 -9.49 7.62 3.85
N ILE A 49 -9.98 8.25 2.78
CA ILE A 49 -10.21 9.69 2.73
C ILE A 49 -11.30 10.11 3.73
N VAL A 50 -12.43 9.41 3.72
CA VAL A 50 -13.55 9.68 4.63
C VAL A 50 -13.13 9.46 6.08
N SER A 51 -12.46 8.34 6.40
CA SER A 51 -11.96 8.06 7.74
C SER A 51 -10.93 9.08 8.19
N GLY A 52 -10.01 9.51 7.33
CA GLY A 52 -9.06 10.59 7.61
C GLY A 52 -9.75 11.90 7.98
N PHE A 53 -10.80 12.28 7.23
CA PHE A 53 -11.58 13.47 7.54
C PHE A 53 -12.34 13.36 8.86
N VAL A 54 -13.03 12.24 9.10
CA VAL A 54 -13.77 11.99 10.34
C VAL A 54 -12.83 11.96 11.54
N TRP A 55 -11.72 11.22 11.43
CA TRP A 55 -10.73 11.07 12.48
C TRP A 55 -10.09 12.42 12.86
N ALA A 56 -9.75 13.24 11.87
CA ALA A 56 -9.18 14.57 12.09
C ALA A 56 -10.13 15.52 12.85
N ARG A 57 -11.45 15.28 12.78
CA ARG A 57 -12.48 16.09 13.47
C ARG A 57 -12.83 15.56 14.86
N VAL A 58 -12.80 14.24 15.06
CA VAL A 58 -13.28 13.58 16.29
C VAL A 58 -12.15 13.30 17.28
N ALA A 59 -10.98 12.85 16.80
CA ALA A 59 -9.92 12.33 17.67
C ALA A 59 -8.94 13.41 18.18
N LYS A 60 -8.95 14.60 17.56
CA LYS A 60 -8.05 15.69 17.96
C LYS A 60 -8.67 16.52 19.10
N PRO A 61 -8.01 16.65 20.26
CA PRO A 61 -8.47 17.58 21.29
C PRO A 61 -8.48 18.99 20.70
N ARG A 62 -9.58 19.74 20.94
CA ARG A 62 -9.67 21.16 20.59
C ARG A 62 -8.49 21.87 21.26
N LYS A 63 -7.44 22.16 20.47
CA LYS A 63 -6.37 23.05 20.94
C LYS A 63 -7.01 24.42 21.21
N PRO A 64 -6.52 25.18 22.22
CA PRO A 64 -6.88 26.58 22.35
C PRO A 64 -6.67 27.26 21.00
N ASN A 65 -7.56 28.18 20.66
CA ASN A 65 -7.59 28.89 19.39
C ASN A 65 -6.33 29.76 19.26
N ILE A 66 -5.18 29.16 18.91
CA ILE A 66 -4.00 29.90 18.48
C ILE A 66 -4.42 30.56 17.18
N PRO A 67 -4.38 31.91 17.06
CA PRO A 67 -4.75 32.59 15.83
C PRO A 67 -3.99 31.96 14.67
N GLY A 68 -4.70 31.20 13.83
CA GLY A 68 -4.13 30.64 12.63
C GLY A 68 -3.67 31.80 11.77
N ILE A 69 -2.39 31.82 11.39
CA ILE A 69 -1.89 32.75 10.37
C ILE A 69 -2.87 32.65 9.18
N PRO A 70 -3.49 33.75 8.73
CA PRO A 70 -4.58 33.69 7.77
C PRO A 70 -4.12 32.97 6.51
N ILE A 71 -4.68 31.77 6.28
CA ILE A 71 -4.42 30.95 5.09
C ILE A 71 -5.30 31.52 3.98
N ASN A 72 -4.94 32.69 3.45
CA ASN A 72 -5.81 33.38 2.49
C ASN A 72 -5.79 32.71 1.10
N HIS A 73 -4.80 31.86 0.78
CA HIS A 73 -4.72 31.20 -0.53
C HIS A 73 -4.08 29.80 -0.48
N SER A 74 -4.77 28.75 -0.93
CA SER A 74 -4.23 27.37 -1.05
C SER A 74 -2.99 27.29 -1.94
N ARG A 75 -2.88 28.15 -2.96
CA ARG A 75 -1.67 28.28 -3.80
C ARG A 75 -0.45 28.76 -3.01
N ALA A 76 -0.63 29.49 -1.91
CA ALA A 76 0.46 29.92 -1.05
C ALA A 76 1.02 28.76 -0.20
N LEU A 77 0.20 27.76 0.15
CA LEU A 77 0.66 26.57 0.89
C LEU A 77 1.61 25.71 0.05
N LEU A 78 1.23 25.39 -1.19
CA LEU A 78 2.09 24.64 -2.10
C LEU A 78 3.40 25.39 -2.39
N LYS A 79 3.33 26.69 -2.68
CA LYS A 79 4.53 27.51 -2.88
C LYS A 79 5.42 27.56 -1.63
N ARG A 80 4.82 27.64 -0.43
CA ARG A 80 5.57 27.62 0.84
C ARG A 80 6.22 26.26 1.10
N ALA A 81 5.52 25.16 0.83
CA ALA A 81 6.07 23.81 0.96
C ALA A 81 7.22 23.58 -0.03
N LEU A 82 7.08 24.03 -1.28
CA LEU A 82 8.14 23.95 -2.29
C LEU A 82 9.36 24.81 -1.93
N ARG A 83 9.14 26.03 -1.41
CA ARG A 83 10.24 26.87 -0.90
C ARG A 83 10.94 26.22 0.28
N ALA A 84 10.19 25.74 1.28
CA ALA A 84 10.77 25.04 2.42
C ALA A 84 11.54 23.78 2.01
N ALA A 85 11.08 23.05 0.99
CA ALA A 85 11.80 21.90 0.45
C ALA A 85 13.08 22.32 -0.29
N ALA A 86 13.06 23.44 -1.02
CA ALA A 86 14.24 23.99 -1.68
C ALA A 86 15.28 24.53 -0.67
N ASP A 87 14.83 25.26 0.34
CA ASP A 87 15.67 25.77 1.43
C ASP A 87 16.32 24.61 2.19
N ALA A 88 15.54 23.59 2.57
CA ALA A 88 16.06 22.38 3.21
C ALA A 88 17.07 21.63 2.34
N ARG A 89 16.89 21.60 1.01
CA ARG A 89 17.85 20.99 0.09
C ARG A 89 19.17 21.77 0.04
N ILE A 90 19.12 23.10 0.16
CA ILE A 90 20.31 23.95 0.23
C ILE A 90 21.05 23.71 1.55
N ASP A 91 20.29 23.63 2.65
CA ASP A 91 20.81 23.39 4.00
C ASP A 91 21.45 21.99 4.15
N ASP A 92 20.92 20.97 3.46
CA ASP A 92 21.36 19.57 3.61
C ASP A 92 22.81 19.33 3.13
N ALA A 93 23.40 20.18 2.28
CA ALA A 93 24.81 20.20 1.81
C ALA A 93 25.45 18.86 1.31
N ARG A 94 24.76 17.72 1.44
CA ARG A 94 25.23 16.38 1.05
C ARG A 94 25.17 16.23 -0.48
N PRO A 95 26.15 15.56 -1.10
CA PRO A 95 26.10 15.30 -2.54
C PRO A 95 24.91 14.40 -2.89
N LEU A 96 24.28 14.62 -4.05
CA LEU A 96 23.12 13.85 -4.51
C LEU A 96 23.36 12.33 -4.50
N GLY A 97 24.58 11.89 -4.86
CA GLY A 97 24.95 10.47 -4.82
C GLY A 97 24.85 9.85 -3.43
N LYS A 98 25.20 10.60 -2.36
CA LYS A 98 25.03 10.15 -0.98
C LYS A 98 23.56 10.10 -0.59
N GLN A 99 22.78 11.10 -0.96
CA GLN A 99 21.33 11.11 -0.68
C GLN A 99 20.60 9.93 -1.37
N LEU A 100 20.98 9.63 -2.63
CA LEU A 100 20.45 8.47 -3.35
C LEU A 100 20.89 7.15 -2.71
N ALA A 101 22.17 6.99 -2.36
CA ALA A 101 22.68 5.79 -1.71
C ALA A 101 22.03 5.55 -0.34
N ASP A 102 21.90 6.60 0.48
CA ASP A 102 21.23 6.55 1.78
C ASP A 102 19.74 6.16 1.59
N SER A 103 19.07 6.76 0.61
CA SER A 103 17.65 6.48 0.32
C SER A 103 17.43 5.03 -0.15
N VAL A 104 18.27 4.53 -1.05
CA VAL A 104 18.19 3.14 -1.54
C VAL A 104 18.47 2.15 -0.40
N THR A 105 19.52 2.41 0.40
CA THR A 105 19.87 1.55 1.54
C THR A 105 18.73 1.49 2.55
N ASN A 106 18.14 2.64 2.88
CA ASN A 106 16.99 2.71 3.79
C ASN A 106 15.76 2.01 3.19
N ALA A 107 15.49 2.17 1.90
CA ALA A 107 14.38 1.49 1.23
C ALA A 107 14.53 -0.04 1.25
N VAL A 108 15.73 -0.55 0.92
CA VAL A 108 16.02 -2.00 0.95
C VAL A 108 15.92 -2.54 2.39
N SER A 109 16.47 -1.84 3.38
CA SER A 109 16.37 -2.23 4.79
C SER A 109 14.92 -2.27 5.27
N THR A 110 14.11 -1.26 4.90
CA THR A 110 12.69 -1.20 5.22
C THR A 110 11.93 -2.35 4.56
N LEU A 111 12.20 -2.63 3.27
CA LEU A 111 11.58 -3.73 2.54
C LEU A 111 11.93 -5.10 3.16
N MET A 112 13.18 -5.32 3.56
CA MET A 112 13.61 -6.55 4.25
C MET A 112 12.92 -6.68 5.62
N THR A 113 12.78 -5.58 6.36
CA THR A 113 12.09 -5.56 7.66
C THR A 113 10.61 -5.90 7.50
N VAL A 114 9.93 -5.26 6.54
CA VAL A 114 8.52 -5.49 6.24
C VAL A 114 8.30 -6.91 5.72
N GLY A 115 9.12 -7.39 4.79
CA GLY A 115 9.06 -8.75 4.26
C GLY A 115 9.32 -9.82 5.33
N GLY A 116 10.30 -9.59 6.21
CA GLY A 116 10.56 -10.46 7.37
C GLY A 116 9.35 -10.55 8.32
N LEU A 117 8.69 -9.42 8.57
CA LEU A 117 7.49 -9.38 9.40
C LEU A 117 6.31 -10.09 8.74
N MET A 118 6.12 -9.91 7.44
CA MET A 118 5.11 -10.64 6.65
C MET A 118 5.33 -12.16 6.72
N MET A 119 6.57 -12.64 6.51
CA MET A 119 6.92 -14.06 6.59
C MET A 119 6.67 -14.63 7.99
N MET A 120 7.05 -13.90 9.04
CA MET A 120 6.82 -14.32 10.42
C MET A 120 5.33 -14.40 10.76
N CYS A 121 4.53 -13.39 10.39
CA CYS A 121 3.08 -13.42 10.55
C CYS A 121 2.43 -14.56 9.75
N ALA A 122 2.91 -14.85 8.54
CA ALA A 122 2.43 -15.97 7.74
C ALA A 122 2.65 -17.32 8.44
N VAL A 123 3.83 -17.55 9.02
CA VAL A 123 4.12 -18.75 9.82
C VAL A 123 3.21 -18.83 11.04
N VAL A 124 3.00 -17.72 11.76
CA VAL A 124 2.09 -17.68 12.92
C VAL A 124 0.66 -18.04 12.51
N VAL A 125 0.13 -17.44 11.43
CA VAL A 125 -1.19 -17.79 10.89
C VAL A 125 -1.28 -19.27 10.56
N ARG A 126 -0.24 -19.84 9.93
CA ARG A 126 -0.20 -21.27 9.61
C ARG A 126 -0.19 -22.17 10.85
N LEU A 127 0.54 -21.79 11.89
CA LEU A 127 0.55 -22.53 13.16
C LEU A 127 -0.83 -22.48 13.85
N ILE A 128 -1.50 -21.34 13.85
CA ILE A 128 -2.85 -21.20 14.41
C ILE A 128 -3.84 -22.11 13.65
N GLN A 129 -3.77 -22.15 12.31
CA GLN A 129 -4.60 -23.03 11.49
C GLN A 129 -4.40 -24.52 11.83
N LEU A 130 -3.15 -24.93 12.10
CA LEU A 130 -2.85 -26.32 12.48
C LEU A 130 -3.34 -26.66 13.90
N LEU A 131 -3.36 -25.68 14.80
CA LEU A 131 -3.75 -25.89 16.20
C LEU A 131 -5.28 -25.93 16.38
N LEU A 132 -6.04 -25.29 15.49
CA LEU A 132 -7.50 -25.20 15.54
C LEU A 132 -8.15 -25.80 14.27
N PRO A 133 -7.95 -27.10 13.98
CA PRO A 133 -8.50 -27.73 12.79
C PRO A 133 -10.04 -27.75 12.85
N GLY A 134 -10.70 -27.36 11.76
CA GLY A 134 -12.16 -27.49 11.59
C GLY A 134 -13.00 -26.35 12.16
N ASN A 135 -12.41 -25.23 12.57
CA ASN A 135 -13.18 -24.04 12.91
C ASN A 135 -13.43 -23.21 11.63
N ASP A 136 -14.70 -22.89 11.33
CA ASP A 136 -15.11 -22.12 10.14
C ASP A 136 -14.68 -20.64 10.17
N LEU A 137 -13.80 -20.24 11.10
CA LEU A 137 -13.24 -18.89 11.23
C LEU A 137 -12.21 -18.53 10.15
N TRP A 138 -12.27 -19.16 8.97
CA TRP A 138 -11.41 -18.89 7.81
C TRP A 138 -11.47 -17.43 7.34
N LEU A 139 -12.62 -16.75 7.56
CA LEU A 139 -12.79 -15.34 7.21
C LEU A 139 -12.21 -14.37 8.26
N ALA A 140 -12.15 -14.78 9.53
CA ALA A 140 -11.82 -13.89 10.64
C ALA A 140 -10.34 -13.96 11.04
N ILE A 141 -9.78 -15.16 11.24
CA ILE A 141 -8.45 -15.29 11.86
C ILE A 141 -7.32 -14.84 10.92
N PRO A 142 -7.25 -15.30 9.66
CA PRO A 142 -6.15 -14.91 8.77
C PRO A 142 -6.14 -13.39 8.51
N GLY A 143 -7.29 -12.80 8.16
CA GLY A 143 -7.42 -11.37 7.89
C GLY A 143 -7.18 -10.46 9.11
N LEU A 144 -7.43 -10.95 10.33
CA LEU A 144 -7.09 -10.21 11.56
C LEU A 144 -5.59 -10.15 11.81
N TYR A 145 -4.82 -11.15 11.39
CA TYR A 145 -3.38 -11.22 11.62
C TYR A 145 -2.57 -10.67 10.44
N GLU A 146 -2.96 -10.99 9.21
CA GLU A 146 -2.17 -10.71 8.02
C GLU A 146 -3.10 -10.49 6.81
N MET A 147 -2.87 -9.41 6.05
CA MET A 147 -3.80 -8.99 4.99
C MET A 147 -3.72 -9.84 3.72
N HIS A 148 -2.55 -10.35 3.35
CA HIS A 148 -2.32 -11.05 2.08
C HIS A 148 -2.89 -12.46 2.13
N LEU A 149 -2.51 -13.23 3.15
CA LEU A 149 -3.11 -14.55 3.42
C LEU A 149 -4.58 -14.41 3.81
N GLY A 150 -4.93 -13.34 4.56
CA GLY A 150 -6.31 -12.98 4.84
C GLY A 150 -7.18 -12.85 3.60
N ALA A 151 -6.68 -12.12 2.60
CA ALA A 151 -7.38 -11.95 1.33
C ALA A 151 -7.48 -13.26 0.53
N TYR A 152 -6.41 -14.05 0.50
CA TYR A 152 -6.39 -15.34 -0.18
C TYR A 152 -7.37 -16.35 0.42
N GLU A 153 -7.43 -16.48 1.74
CA GLU A 153 -8.37 -17.40 2.39
C GLU A 153 -9.82 -16.88 2.28
N SER A 154 -10.01 -15.56 2.38
CA SER A 154 -11.34 -14.96 2.27
C SER A 154 -11.96 -15.13 0.88
N SER A 155 -11.16 -15.03 -0.19
CA SER A 155 -11.64 -15.20 -1.56
C SER A 155 -12.19 -16.60 -1.84
N ARG A 156 -11.75 -17.60 -1.07
CA ARG A 156 -12.19 -19.00 -1.18
C ARG A 156 -13.46 -19.30 -0.39
N SER A 157 -14.03 -18.30 0.28
CA SER A 157 -15.28 -18.46 1.02
C SER A 157 -16.45 -18.68 0.06
N ALA A 158 -17.34 -19.63 0.40
CA ALA A 158 -18.62 -19.84 -0.29
C ALA A 158 -19.55 -18.61 -0.26
N LEU A 159 -19.21 -17.58 0.54
CA LEU A 159 -19.92 -16.31 0.52
C LEU A 159 -19.75 -15.58 -0.82
N PHE A 160 -18.65 -15.78 -1.54
CA PHE A 160 -18.48 -15.18 -2.87
C PHE A 160 -19.44 -15.76 -3.91
N ASP A 161 -19.84 -17.03 -3.77
CA ASP A 161 -20.82 -17.66 -4.66
C ASP A 161 -22.26 -17.24 -4.32
N SER A 162 -22.58 -17.17 -3.03
CA SER A 162 -23.95 -16.90 -2.56
C SER A 162 -24.29 -15.41 -2.45
N ALA A 163 -23.31 -14.57 -2.13
CA ALA A 163 -23.47 -13.17 -1.76
C ALA A 163 -22.21 -12.34 -2.10
N PRO A 164 -21.82 -12.23 -3.38
CA PRO A 164 -20.53 -11.67 -3.81
C PRO A 164 -20.31 -10.22 -3.36
N ALA A 165 -21.35 -9.39 -3.35
CA ALA A 165 -21.25 -8.00 -2.90
C ALA A 165 -20.96 -7.89 -1.39
N GLN A 166 -21.61 -8.73 -0.58
CA GLN A 166 -21.38 -8.82 0.86
C GLN A 166 -19.97 -9.36 1.16
N ALA A 167 -19.55 -10.40 0.44
CA ALA A 167 -18.22 -10.98 0.55
C ALA A 167 -17.13 -9.96 0.20
N ALA A 168 -17.30 -9.22 -0.89
CA ALA A 168 -16.38 -8.15 -1.30
C ALA A 168 -16.32 -7.02 -0.25
N ALA A 169 -17.45 -6.67 0.36
CA ALA A 169 -17.48 -5.65 1.41
C ALA A 169 -16.74 -6.09 2.68
N LEU A 170 -16.92 -7.34 3.11
CA LEU A 170 -16.19 -7.92 4.25
C LEU A 170 -14.69 -8.02 3.95
N LEU A 171 -14.32 -8.42 2.74
CA LEU A 171 -12.93 -8.45 2.30
C LEU A 171 -12.30 -7.05 2.29
N ALA A 172 -13.01 -6.03 1.80
CA ALA A 172 -12.55 -4.65 1.87
C ALA A 172 -12.33 -4.18 3.33
N ALA A 173 -13.23 -4.55 4.24
CA ALA A 173 -13.09 -4.25 5.67
C ALA A 173 -11.86 -4.93 6.29
N ALA A 174 -11.60 -6.19 5.96
CA ALA A 174 -10.43 -6.93 6.42
C ALA A 174 -9.12 -6.33 5.88
N LEU A 175 -9.09 -5.92 4.61
CA LEU A 175 -7.94 -5.24 4.01
C LEU A 175 -7.66 -3.87 4.63
N ALA A 176 -8.69 -3.09 4.95
CA ALA A 176 -8.56 -1.81 5.64
C ALA A 176 -8.01 -1.94 7.07
N TRP A 177 -8.33 -3.06 7.74
CA TRP A 177 -7.75 -3.40 9.04
C TRP A 177 -6.23 -3.65 8.96
N SER A 178 -5.72 -4.13 7.82
CA SER A 178 -4.30 -4.43 7.52
C SER A 178 -3.66 -5.55 8.36
N GLY A 179 -4.40 -6.10 9.32
CA GLY A 179 -3.92 -7.15 10.22
C GLY A 179 -2.96 -6.64 11.29
N TRP A 180 -2.67 -7.49 12.28
CA TRP A 180 -1.61 -7.24 13.27
C TRP A 180 -0.24 -7.04 12.60
N SER A 181 0.01 -7.75 11.50
CA SER A 181 1.17 -7.56 10.63
C SER A 181 1.30 -6.11 10.16
N GLY A 182 0.24 -5.51 9.60
CA GLY A 182 0.26 -4.11 9.15
C GLY A 182 0.51 -3.11 10.29
N LEU A 183 -0.04 -3.35 11.47
CA LEU A 183 0.21 -2.53 12.66
C LEU A 183 1.67 -2.60 13.12
N LEU A 184 2.25 -3.81 13.13
CA LEU A 184 3.65 -4.01 13.46
C LEU A 184 4.58 -3.39 12.39
N GLN A 185 4.21 -3.44 11.10
CA GLN A 185 4.94 -2.78 10.01
C GLN A 185 4.94 -1.26 10.21
N ALA A 186 3.79 -0.68 10.55
CA ALA A 186 3.68 0.75 10.85
C ALA A 186 4.52 1.14 12.08
N ARG A 187 4.54 0.30 13.13
CA ARG A 187 5.42 0.51 14.29
C ARG A 187 6.89 0.44 13.92
N ALA A 188 7.29 -0.56 13.12
CA ALA A 188 8.67 -0.71 12.67
C ALA A 188 9.14 0.50 11.86
N ALA A 189 8.30 0.99 10.93
CA ALA A 189 8.59 2.18 10.12
C ALA A 189 8.61 3.49 10.92
N PHE A 190 7.84 3.58 12.01
CA PHE A 190 7.82 4.76 12.89
C PHE A 190 9.11 4.92 13.72
N GLY A 191 9.89 3.85 13.89
CA GLY A 191 11.10 3.85 14.73
C GLY A 191 10.80 3.68 16.22
N LEU A 192 11.86 3.59 17.04
CA LEU A 192 11.75 3.26 18.47
C LEU A 192 11.89 4.47 19.41
N ASP A 193 12.33 5.61 18.90
CA ASP A 193 12.69 6.80 19.71
C ASP A 193 11.51 7.43 20.45
N LYS A 194 10.29 7.27 19.92
CA LYS A 194 9.06 7.82 20.48
C LYS A 194 8.04 6.74 20.80
N PRO A 195 7.19 6.96 21.83
CA PRO A 195 6.08 6.05 22.14
C PRO A 195 5.08 6.04 20.99
N PHE A 196 4.72 4.84 20.54
CA PHE A 196 3.76 4.67 19.46
C PHE A 196 2.32 4.79 19.99
N PRO A 197 1.44 5.60 19.36
CA PRO A 197 0.07 5.81 19.83
C PRO A 197 -0.85 4.64 19.44
N TRP A 198 -0.61 3.45 20.01
CA TRP A 198 -1.29 2.20 19.68
C TRP A 198 -2.82 2.30 19.67
N THR A 199 -3.41 2.85 20.74
CA THR A 199 -4.87 2.91 20.87
C THR A 199 -5.52 3.77 19.80
N ARG A 200 -4.89 4.91 19.45
CA ARG A 200 -5.39 5.81 18.40
C ARG A 200 -5.23 5.20 17.02
N VAL A 201 -4.09 4.56 16.75
CA VAL A 201 -3.84 3.90 15.46
C VAL A 201 -4.79 2.72 15.25
N ILE A 202 -5.01 1.90 16.27
CA ILE A 202 -5.97 0.80 16.22
C ILE A 202 -7.39 1.34 16.03
N ALA A 203 -7.81 2.33 16.82
CA ALA A 203 -9.14 2.93 16.69
C ALA A 203 -9.37 3.60 15.33
N SER A 204 -8.36 4.28 14.78
CA SER A 204 -8.44 4.86 13.44
C SER A 204 -8.58 3.77 12.37
N ARG A 205 -7.88 2.64 12.52
CA ARG A 205 -7.97 1.50 11.61
C ARG A 205 -9.32 0.80 11.69
N LEU A 206 -9.88 0.64 12.88
CA LEU A 206 -11.23 0.10 13.04
C LEU A 206 -12.28 1.02 12.41
N LEU A 207 -12.13 2.34 12.55
CA LEU A 207 -12.99 3.30 11.84
C LEU A 207 -12.87 3.16 10.32
N HIS A 208 -11.65 3.05 9.80
CA HIS A 208 -11.42 2.84 8.36
C HIS A 208 -12.02 1.51 7.89
N SER A 209 -11.85 0.42 8.65
CA SER A 209 -12.44 -0.89 8.36
C SER A 209 -13.97 -0.85 8.34
N ALA A 210 -14.60 -0.19 9.32
CA ALA A 210 -16.05 -0.01 9.35
C ALA A 210 -16.56 0.82 8.16
N LEU A 211 -15.88 1.92 7.82
CA LEU A 211 -16.23 2.73 6.67
C LEU A 211 -15.99 2.00 5.34
N ALA A 212 -14.92 1.19 5.25
CA ALA A 212 -14.66 0.36 4.09
C ALA A 212 -15.78 -0.65 3.87
N LEU A 213 -16.27 -1.30 4.92
CA LEU A 213 -17.44 -2.20 4.85
C LEU A 213 -18.67 -1.47 4.29
N LEU A 214 -19.01 -0.30 4.86
CA LEU A 214 -20.20 0.48 4.51
C LEU A 214 -20.15 1.03 3.09
N ILE A 215 -18.97 1.47 2.64
CA ILE A 215 -18.75 2.05 1.30
C ILE A 215 -18.63 0.94 0.25
N ALA A 216 -17.99 -0.19 0.58
CA ALA A 216 -17.75 -1.26 -0.37
C ALA A 216 -19.02 -1.99 -0.78
N TYR A 217 -19.99 -2.16 0.11
CA TYR A 217 -21.23 -2.85 -0.23
C TYR A 217 -22.00 -2.23 -1.42
N PRO A 218 -22.36 -0.94 -1.42
CA PRO A 218 -23.05 -0.32 -2.56
C PRO A 218 -22.16 -0.25 -3.82
N ILE A 219 -20.85 -0.06 -3.67
CA ILE A 219 -19.93 -0.03 -4.83
C ILE A 219 -19.82 -1.42 -5.46
N ALA A 220 -19.76 -2.49 -4.67
CA ALA A 220 -19.74 -3.86 -5.17
C ALA A 220 -21.05 -4.23 -5.87
N LEU A 221 -22.20 -3.81 -5.33
CA LEU A 221 -23.49 -3.97 -6.03
C LEU A 221 -23.50 -3.24 -7.38
N ALA A 222 -22.97 -2.02 -7.43
CA ALA A 222 -22.86 -1.27 -8.67
C ALA A 222 -21.89 -1.92 -9.66
N ALA A 223 -20.76 -2.45 -9.19
CA ALA A 223 -19.76 -3.11 -10.03
C ALA A 223 -20.28 -4.41 -10.65
N LEU A 224 -21.10 -5.18 -9.91
CA LEU A 224 -21.77 -6.38 -10.40
C LEU A 224 -22.96 -6.09 -11.33
N SER A 225 -23.35 -4.82 -11.50
CA SER A 225 -24.43 -4.46 -12.41
C SER A 225 -23.97 -4.57 -13.87
N GLN A 226 -24.88 -5.06 -14.73
CA GLN A 226 -24.71 -5.17 -16.18
C GLN A 226 -24.03 -3.94 -16.84
N PRO A 227 -24.44 -2.68 -16.57
CA PRO A 227 -23.83 -1.52 -17.21
C PRO A 227 -22.39 -1.27 -16.77
N ALA A 228 -22.04 -1.53 -15.50
CA ALA A 228 -20.68 -1.34 -15.02
C ALA A 228 -19.73 -2.40 -15.57
N ALA A 229 -20.18 -3.65 -15.64
CA ALA A 229 -19.41 -4.74 -16.23
C ALA A 229 -19.10 -4.49 -17.72
N HIS A 230 -20.09 -4.01 -18.49
CA HIS A 230 -19.87 -3.64 -19.90
C HIS A 230 -18.90 -2.47 -20.04
N TRP A 231 -19.06 -1.41 -19.25
CA TRP A 231 -18.16 -0.26 -19.30
C TRP A 231 -16.71 -0.64 -18.99
N LEU A 232 -16.51 -1.57 -18.05
CA LEU A 232 -15.18 -2.06 -17.70
C LEU A 232 -14.59 -2.93 -18.81
N ALA A 233 -15.40 -3.77 -19.45
CA ALA A 233 -15.01 -4.54 -20.62
C ALA A 233 -14.65 -3.66 -21.82
N ASP A 234 -15.33 -2.53 -22.03
CA ASP A 234 -15.02 -1.59 -23.10
C ASP A 234 -13.66 -0.90 -22.90
N ILE A 235 -13.31 -0.54 -21.67
CA ILE A 235 -12.05 0.13 -21.33
C ILE A 235 -10.89 -0.86 -21.26
N TRP A 236 -11.18 -2.10 -20.85
CA TRP A 236 -10.20 -3.16 -20.74
C TRP A 236 -10.70 -4.42 -21.49
N PRO A 237 -10.66 -4.42 -22.84
CA PRO A 237 -11.20 -5.52 -23.65
C PRO A 237 -10.41 -6.83 -23.54
N LEU A 238 -9.16 -6.77 -23.05
CA LEU A 238 -8.28 -7.93 -22.88
C LEU A 238 -8.37 -8.58 -21.48
N GLN A 239 -9.35 -8.22 -20.63
CA GLN A 239 -9.47 -8.79 -19.26
C GLN A 239 -9.58 -10.30 -19.27
N THR A 240 -10.49 -10.83 -20.07
CA THR A 240 -10.78 -12.27 -20.08
C THR A 240 -9.54 -13.03 -20.50
N THR A 241 -8.87 -12.60 -21.57
CA THR A 241 -7.60 -13.19 -22.02
C THR A 241 -6.47 -13.06 -21.00
N ALA A 242 -6.38 -11.94 -20.27
CA ALA A 242 -5.35 -11.73 -19.26
C ALA A 242 -5.61 -12.57 -18.00
N MET A 243 -6.87 -12.73 -17.60
CA MET A 243 -7.28 -13.60 -16.51
C MET A 243 -7.09 -15.07 -16.86
N GLU A 244 -7.48 -15.48 -18.06
CA GLU A 244 -7.25 -16.83 -18.56
C GLU A 244 -5.76 -17.14 -18.64
N ALA A 245 -4.91 -16.19 -19.07
CA ALA A 245 -3.47 -16.35 -19.04
C ALA A 245 -2.93 -16.53 -17.61
N TRP A 246 -3.42 -15.73 -16.65
CA TRP A 246 -3.02 -15.82 -15.24
C TRP A 246 -3.48 -17.13 -14.58
N ALA A 247 -4.68 -17.61 -14.91
CA ALA A 247 -5.23 -18.88 -14.43
C ALA A 247 -4.59 -20.10 -15.14
N ALA A 248 -4.18 -19.95 -16.40
CA ALA A 248 -3.50 -20.96 -17.19
C ALA A 248 -2.00 -21.05 -16.91
N GLU A 249 -1.40 -20.03 -16.27
CA GLU A 249 -0.04 -20.05 -15.72
C GLU A 249 0.06 -20.99 -14.49
N GLY A 250 -0.23 -22.28 -14.71
CA GLY A 250 0.48 -23.32 -13.99
C GLY A 250 1.95 -23.32 -14.40
N SER A 251 2.85 -23.39 -13.40
CA SER A 251 4.31 -23.44 -13.53
C SER A 251 4.89 -22.30 -14.39
N LEU A 252 5.45 -21.27 -13.74
CA LEU A 252 6.33 -20.26 -14.36
C LEU A 252 7.07 -20.87 -15.55
N ALA A 253 6.86 -20.31 -16.76
CA ALA A 253 7.55 -20.75 -17.95
C ALA A 253 9.04 -20.92 -17.60
N SER A 254 9.62 -22.09 -17.88
CA SER A 254 10.97 -22.39 -17.42
C SER A 254 11.89 -21.25 -17.87
N GLY A 255 12.48 -20.50 -16.93
CA GLY A 255 13.34 -19.36 -17.27
C GLY A 255 14.51 -19.76 -18.16
N TRP A 256 14.83 -21.06 -18.15
CA TRP A 256 15.77 -21.75 -19.04
C TRP A 256 15.38 -21.69 -20.51
N GLY A 257 14.09 -21.75 -20.85
CA GLY A 257 13.58 -21.68 -22.24
C GLY A 257 13.72 -20.29 -22.88
N HIS A 258 13.80 -19.24 -22.07
CA HIS A 258 13.98 -17.85 -22.51
C HIS A 258 15.35 -17.28 -22.14
N LEU A 259 16.33 -18.14 -21.86
CA LEU A 259 17.66 -17.75 -21.38
C LEU A 259 18.33 -16.71 -22.30
N THR A 260 18.23 -16.87 -23.62
CA THR A 260 18.85 -15.98 -24.60
C THR A 260 18.26 -14.57 -24.54
N VAL A 261 16.94 -14.44 -24.45
CA VAL A 261 16.23 -13.16 -24.33
C VAL A 261 16.52 -12.52 -22.98
N ASN A 262 16.57 -13.31 -21.91
CA ASN A 262 16.88 -12.80 -20.58
C ASN A 262 18.33 -12.29 -20.50
N LEU A 263 19.27 -12.96 -21.18
CA LEU A 263 20.68 -12.56 -21.21
C LEU A 263 20.89 -11.25 -21.99
N THR A 264 20.21 -11.08 -23.12
CA THR A 264 20.32 -9.84 -23.92
C THR A 264 19.75 -8.64 -23.18
N VAL A 265 18.60 -8.81 -22.50
CA VAL A 265 18.01 -7.78 -21.65
C VAL A 265 18.92 -7.44 -20.46
N ALA A 266 19.55 -8.44 -19.83
CA ALA A 266 20.50 -8.22 -18.75
C ALA A 266 21.75 -7.45 -19.21
N LEU A 267 22.33 -7.81 -20.35
CA LEU A 267 23.49 -7.13 -20.93
C LEU A 267 23.16 -5.69 -21.33
N ALA A 268 22.00 -5.46 -21.95
CA ALA A 268 21.55 -4.11 -22.29
C ALA A 268 21.36 -3.25 -21.03
N SER A 269 20.75 -3.80 -19.99
CA SER A 269 20.58 -3.12 -18.70
C SER A 269 21.92 -2.78 -18.05
N PHE A 270 22.88 -3.71 -18.06
CA PHE A 270 24.23 -3.48 -17.56
C PHE A 270 24.96 -2.38 -18.33
N GLY A 271 24.83 -2.36 -19.66
CA GLY A 271 25.40 -1.30 -20.51
C GLY A 271 24.84 0.09 -20.19
N VAL A 272 23.53 0.20 -19.95
CA VAL A 272 22.89 1.44 -19.51
C VAL A 272 23.43 1.89 -18.16
N PHE A 273 23.56 0.99 -17.19
CA PHE A 273 24.13 1.31 -15.88
C PHE A 273 25.58 1.81 -15.97
N LEU A 274 26.40 1.18 -16.82
CA LEU A 274 27.79 1.57 -17.02
C LEU A 274 27.91 2.96 -17.66
N LEU A 275 27.03 3.28 -18.62
CA LEU A 275 26.95 4.60 -19.25
C LEU A 275 26.54 5.67 -18.24
N LEU A 276 25.54 5.40 -17.40
CA LEU A 276 25.12 6.28 -16.32
C LEU A 276 26.25 6.51 -15.29
N ALA A 277 27.00 5.46 -14.95
CA ALA A 277 28.14 5.56 -14.03
C ALA A 277 29.27 6.43 -14.62
N LEU A 278 29.57 6.30 -15.92
CA LEU A 278 30.55 7.14 -16.61
C LEU A 278 30.11 8.60 -16.69
N LEU A 279 28.85 8.87 -17.01
CA LEU A 279 28.28 10.21 -16.98
C LEU A 279 28.38 10.83 -15.58
N ALA A 280 28.05 10.07 -14.54
CA ALA A 280 28.17 10.54 -13.15
C ALA A 280 29.64 10.84 -12.76
N ALA A 281 30.61 10.07 -13.28
CA ALA A 281 32.02 10.32 -13.06
C ALA A 281 32.50 11.60 -13.78
N LEU A 282 31.99 11.88 -14.97
CA LEU A 282 32.30 13.10 -15.75
C LEU A 282 31.71 14.37 -15.14
N ILE A 283 30.56 14.27 -14.45
CA ILE A 283 29.85 15.41 -13.84
C ILE A 283 30.42 15.77 -12.45
N ARG A 284 31.46 15.08 -11.96
CA ARG A 284 32.08 15.40 -10.66
C ARG A 284 32.47 16.89 -10.59
N PRO A 285 31.82 17.70 -9.72
CA PRO A 285 32.23 19.09 -9.54
C PRO A 285 33.64 19.12 -8.94
N LYS A 286 34.47 20.05 -9.43
CA LYS A 286 35.82 20.26 -8.87
C LYS A 286 35.72 20.56 -7.37
N PRO A 287 36.61 19.98 -6.54
CA PRO A 287 36.61 20.29 -5.12
C PRO A 287 36.80 21.80 -4.91
N PRO A 288 36.14 22.40 -3.92
CA PRO A 288 36.28 23.82 -3.66
C PRO A 288 37.75 24.13 -3.36
N THR A 289 38.34 25.02 -4.16
CA THR A 289 39.65 25.61 -3.91
C THR A 289 39.58 26.31 -2.56
N LYS A 290 40.41 25.90 -1.60
CA LYS A 290 40.62 26.65 -0.35
C LYS A 290 41.00 28.08 -0.76
N ARG A 291 40.16 29.05 -0.40
CA ARG A 291 40.56 30.45 -0.37
C ARG A 291 41.21 30.67 0.99
N ASP A 292 42.48 31.01 0.97
CA ASP A 292 43.24 31.59 2.08
C ASP A 292 42.67 32.97 2.46
#